data_AF-A0A7V6H4S6-F1
#
_entry.id   AF-A0A7V6H4S6-F1
#
_cell.length_a   1.000
_cell.length_b   1.000
_cell.length_c   1.000
_cell.angle_alpha   90.00
_cell.angle_beta   90.00
_cell.angle_gamma   90.00
#
_symmetry.space_group_name_H-M   'P 1'
#
loop_
_entity.id
_entity.type
_entity.pdbx_description
1 polymer ?
#
loop_
_entity_poly.entity_id
_entity_poly.type
_entity_poly.pdbx_seq_one_letter_code
_entity_poly.pdbx_strand_id
1 'polypeptide(L)'
;MGINKEFALNFFGSTTKETTKETTKEKSDIAEQIITHMRENPKVTAEQLAEIIGITANGVRYHIKKLKTDQVITREGPTKSGKWVVIK
;
A
#
# COMPACT_ATOMS: atom_id res chain seq x y z
N MET A 1 -11.15 -24.12 6.04
CA MET A 1 -10.63 -23.35 4.89
C MET A 1 -9.20 -22.92 5.19
N GLY A 2 -8.22 -23.58 4.56
CA GLY A 2 -6.80 -23.32 4.79
C GLY A 2 -6.36 -21.98 4.20
N ILE A 3 -5.63 -21.20 4.98
CA ILE A 3 -4.88 -20.05 4.48
C ILE A 3 -3.72 -20.64 3.68
N ASN A 4 -3.76 -20.48 2.36
CA ASN A 4 -2.68 -20.93 1.46
C ASN A 4 -1.38 -20.21 1.84
N LYS A 5 -0.51 -20.91 2.59
CA LYS A 5 0.85 -20.47 2.95
C LYS A 5 1.79 -20.35 1.74
N GLU A 6 1.35 -20.76 0.55
CA GLU A 6 2.14 -20.73 -0.68
C GLU A 6 2.23 -19.35 -1.35
N PHE A 7 1.41 -18.37 -0.95
CA PHE A 7 1.47 -17.02 -1.54
C PHE A 7 2.67 -16.19 -1.04
N ALA A 8 3.27 -16.56 0.08
CA ALA A 8 4.32 -15.77 0.73
C ALA A 8 5.73 -15.97 0.15
N LEU A 9 5.99 -17.07 -0.58
CA LEU A 9 7.34 -17.35 -1.11
C LEU A 9 7.56 -16.88 -2.56
N ASN A 10 6.52 -16.75 -3.38
CA ASN A 10 6.68 -16.35 -4.80
C ASN A 10 6.65 -14.83 -5.03
N PHE A 11 6.54 -14.02 -3.98
CA PHE A 11 6.39 -12.56 -4.12
C PHE A 11 7.72 -11.79 -4.03
N PHE A 12 8.81 -12.44 -3.57
CA PHE A 12 10.16 -11.86 -3.56
C PHE A 12 10.99 -12.18 -4.82
N GLY A 13 10.35 -12.70 -5.86
CA GLY A 13 11.00 -12.99 -7.14
C GLY A 13 10.79 -11.86 -8.15
N SER A 14 11.86 -11.13 -8.44
CA SER A 14 12.05 -10.23 -9.60
C SER A 14 11.45 -8.81 -9.54
N THR A 15 12.26 -7.85 -9.08
CA THR A 15 12.75 -6.75 -9.93
C THR A 15 13.78 -5.92 -9.16
N THR A 16 15.03 -6.06 -9.56
CA THR A 16 16.15 -5.17 -9.23
C THR A 16 16.37 -4.27 -10.42
N LYS A 17 16.25 -2.93 -10.28
CA LYS A 17 16.99 -1.86 -11.03
C LYS A 17 16.85 -0.55 -10.22
N GLU A 18 17.72 -0.32 -9.25
CA GLU A 18 18.84 0.65 -9.30
C GLU A 18 18.46 2.14 -9.25
N THR A 19 18.97 2.80 -8.17
CA THR A 19 19.56 4.16 -8.16
C THR A 19 18.57 5.33 -8.04
N THR A 20 18.60 6.25 -7.06
CA THR A 20 19.64 6.61 -6.06
C THR A 20 19.09 7.57 -4.98
N LYS A 21 19.59 7.38 -3.75
CA LYS A 21 19.93 8.31 -2.64
C LYS A 21 19.12 9.61 -2.55
N GLU A 22 18.54 10.02 -1.42
CA GLU A 22 19.12 10.14 -0.07
C GLU A 22 17.94 10.19 0.91
N THR A 23 17.91 9.38 1.97
CA THR A 23 17.46 9.76 3.33
C THR A 23 17.65 8.53 4.22
N THR A 24 18.77 8.57 4.92
CA THR A 24 19.28 7.58 5.84
C THR A 24 18.48 7.61 7.15
N LYS A 25 17.27 7.03 7.20
CA LYS A 25 16.65 6.54 8.46
C LYS A 25 15.28 5.88 8.33
N GLU A 26 14.71 5.70 7.14
CA GLU A 26 13.31 5.31 7.06
C GLU A 26 13.15 4.01 6.26
N LYS A 27 13.36 2.88 6.94
CA LYS A 27 12.65 1.65 6.61
C LYS A 27 11.21 1.79 7.12
N SER A 28 10.57 2.92 6.82
CA SER A 28 9.18 3.20 7.15
C SER A 28 8.37 2.20 6.35
N ASP A 29 7.55 1.44 7.06
CA ASP A 29 6.74 0.37 6.50
C ASP A 29 6.02 0.87 5.25
N ILE A 30 5.97 0.09 4.17
CA ILE A 30 5.18 0.38 2.95
C ILE A 30 3.76 0.88 3.31
N ALA A 31 3.22 0.41 4.44
CA ALA A 31 1.98 0.88 5.03
C ALA A 31 1.96 2.38 5.39
N GLU A 32 3.04 2.92 5.96
CA GLU A 32 3.17 4.35 6.28
C GLU A 32 3.23 5.20 5.01
N GLN A 33 3.95 4.76 3.97
CA GLN A 33 3.96 5.44 2.67
C GLN A 33 2.56 5.48 2.05
N ILE A 34 1.81 4.38 2.13
CA ILE A 34 0.41 4.33 1.68
C ILE A 34 -0.44 5.34 2.46
N ILE A 35 -0.29 5.41 3.79
CA ILE A 35 -1.03 6.36 4.64
C ILE A 35 -0.71 7.80 4.26
N THR A 36 0.57 8.14 4.06
CA THR A 36 1.00 9.48 3.68
C THR A 36 0.37 9.89 2.34
N HIS A 37 0.48 9.03 1.32
CA HIS A 37 -0.14 9.31 0.02
C HIS A 37 -1.67 9.36 0.07
N MET A 38 -2.32 8.58 0.93
CA MET A 38 -3.76 8.68 1.15
C MET A 38 -4.17 9.98 1.83
N ARG A 39 -3.33 10.56 2.72
CA ARG A 39 -3.58 11.89 3.29
C ARG A 39 -3.44 12.98 2.24
N GLU A 40 -2.40 12.92 1.42
CA GLU A 40 -2.14 13.92 0.37
C GLU A 40 -3.18 13.83 -0.75
N ASN A 41 -3.52 12.62 -1.18
CA ASN A 41 -4.49 12.36 -2.23
C ASN A 41 -5.48 11.27 -1.80
N PRO A 42 -6.60 11.65 -1.17
CA PRO A 42 -7.58 10.67 -0.70
C PRO A 42 -8.33 9.97 -1.85
N LYS A 43 -8.18 10.41 -3.10
CA LYS A 43 -8.74 9.71 -4.29
C LYS A 43 -7.76 8.72 -4.93
N VAL A 44 -6.59 8.50 -4.32
CA VAL A 44 -5.56 7.62 -4.87
C VAL A 44 -6.06 6.18 -4.99
N THR A 45 -5.66 5.53 -6.08
CA THR A 45 -5.96 4.12 -6.34
C THR A 45 -4.80 3.21 -5.92
N ALA A 46 -5.08 1.92 -5.74
CA ALA A 46 -4.02 0.95 -5.44
C ALA A 46 -2.99 0.81 -6.56
N GLU A 47 -3.38 1.06 -7.82
CA GLU A 47 -2.48 1.08 -8.98
C GLU A 47 -1.54 2.29 -8.94
N GLN A 48 -2.07 3.48 -8.65
CA GLN A 48 -1.22 4.68 -8.50
C GLN A 48 -0.25 4.56 -7.33
N LEU A 49 -0.70 4.05 -6.18
CA LEU A 49 0.18 3.78 -5.05
C LEU A 49 1.28 2.77 -5.39
N ALA A 50 0.96 1.76 -6.21
CA ALA A 50 1.91 0.76 -6.66
C ALA A 50 3.00 1.38 -7.54
N GLU A 51 2.63 2.26 -8.47
CA GLU A 51 3.56 3.00 -9.32
C GLU A 51 4.43 3.97 -8.51
N ILE A 52 3.85 4.70 -7.56
CA ILE A 52 4.57 5.69 -6.74
C ILE A 52 5.56 5.00 -5.78
N ILE A 53 5.13 3.91 -5.14
CA ILE A 53 5.94 3.19 -4.14
C ILE A 53 6.91 2.20 -4.80
N GLY A 54 6.67 1.83 -6.06
CA GLY A 54 7.48 0.85 -6.79
C GLY A 54 7.22 -0.59 -6.34
N ILE A 55 5.99 -0.91 -5.93
CA ILE A 55 5.57 -2.27 -5.60
C ILE A 55 4.42 -2.71 -6.49
N THR A 56 3.96 -3.96 -6.38
CA THR A 56 2.81 -4.41 -7.17
C THR A 56 1.49 -3.93 -6.56
N ALA A 57 0.48 -3.73 -7.41
CA ALA A 57 -0.87 -3.38 -6.97
C ALA A 57 -1.45 -4.39 -5.96
N ASN A 58 -1.09 -5.68 -6.08
CA ASN A 58 -1.51 -6.71 -5.13
C ASN A 58 -0.86 -6.52 -3.74
N GLY A 59 0.42 -6.13 -3.70
CA GLY A 59 1.09 -5.77 -2.45
C GLY A 59 0.41 -4.58 -1.78
N VAL A 60 0.09 -3.53 -2.55
CA VAL A 60 -0.67 -2.38 -2.04
C VAL A 60 -2.03 -2.82 -1.49
N ARG A 61 -2.81 -3.62 -2.24
CA ARG A 61 -4.12 -4.11 -1.80
C ARG A 61 -4.03 -4.90 -0.49
N TYR A 62 -2.97 -5.70 -0.30
CA TYR A 62 -2.70 -6.40 0.95
C TYR A 62 -2.49 -5.42 2.12
N HIS A 63 -1.63 -4.41 1.94
CA HIS A 63 -1.38 -3.40 2.96
C HIS A 63 -2.64 -2.57 3.26
N ILE A 64 -3.40 -2.14 2.26
CA ILE A 64 -4.69 -1.45 2.44
C ILE A 64 -5.66 -2.31 3.25
N LYS A 65 -5.76 -3.61 2.96
CA LYS A 65 -6.62 -4.53 3.72
C LYS A 65 -6.19 -4.62 5.18
N LYS A 66 -4.88 -4.70 5.44
CA LYS A 66 -4.33 -4.73 6.80
C LYS A 66 -4.65 -3.43 7.53
N LEU A 67 -4.36 -2.27 6.92
CA LEU A 67 -4.66 -0.95 7.47
C LEU A 67 -6.15 -0.71 7.75
N LYS A 68 -7.03 -1.25 6.89
CA LYS A 68 -8.48 -1.22 7.10
C LYS A 68 -8.90 -2.11 8.28
N THR A 69 -8.29 -3.28 8.42
CA THR A 69 -8.54 -4.21 9.55
C THR A 69 -8.07 -3.59 10.86
N ASP A 70 -6.92 -2.93 10.84
CA ASP A 70 -6.32 -2.21 11.97
C ASP A 70 -7.04 -0.87 12.27
N GLN A 71 -8.14 -0.56 11.57
CA GLN A 71 -8.94 0.67 11.69
C GLN A 71 -8.11 1.97 11.51
N VAL A 72 -7.00 1.91 10.78
CA VAL A 72 -6.15 3.07 10.49
C VAL A 72 -6.70 3.89 9.33
N ILE A 73 -7.28 3.22 8.34
CA ILE A 73 -7.89 3.84 7.15
C ILE A 73 -9.30 3.31 6.92
N THR A 74 -10.15 4.15 6.37
CA THR A 74 -11.48 3.78 5.89
C THR A 74 -11.73 4.36 4.50
N ARG A 75 -12.67 3.78 3.77
CA ARG A 75 -13.12 4.32 2.49
C ARG A 75 -14.52 4.89 2.66
N GLU A 76 -14.65 6.19 2.48
CA GLU A 76 -15.93 6.89 2.55
C GLU A 76 -16.45 7.22 1.16
N GLY A 77 -17.73 6.95 0.92
CA GLY A 77 -18.42 7.31 -0.31
C GLY A 77 -18.57 6.17 -1.35
N PRO A 78 -19.07 6.49 -2.55
CA PRO A 78 -19.47 5.50 -3.55
C PRO A 78 -18.29 4.70 -4.10
N THR A 79 -18.52 3.48 -4.60
CA THR A 79 -17.45 2.60 -5.11
C THR A 79 -16.58 3.24 -6.20
N LYS A 80 -17.13 4.20 -6.96
CA LYS A 80 -16.44 4.92 -8.05
C LYS A 80 -15.89 6.30 -7.68
N SER A 81 -16.40 6.94 -6.64
CA SER A 81 -16.01 8.31 -6.25
C SER A 81 -15.64 8.44 -4.77
N GLY A 82 -15.56 7.32 -4.07
CA GLY A 82 -15.21 7.23 -2.67
C GLY A 82 -13.75 7.56 -2.44
N LYS A 83 -13.51 8.21 -1.32
CA LYS A 83 -12.21 8.73 -0.87
C LYS A 83 -11.69 7.88 0.29
N TRP A 84 -10.39 7.68 0.35
CA TRP A 84 -9.71 7.15 1.51
C TRP A 84 -9.62 8.23 2.58
N VAL A 85 -9.95 7.85 3.81
CA VAL A 85 -9.88 8.70 5.00
C VAL A 85 -8.98 7.98 5.99
N VAL A 86 -7.92 8.66 6.41
CA VAL A 86 -7.03 8.19 7.47
C VAL A 86 -7.63 8.62 8.80
N ILE A 87 -7.86 7.66 9.70
CA ILE A 87 -8.50 7.88 11.01
C ILE A 87 -7.44 8.25 12.07
N LYS A 88 -6.18 7.87 11.84
CA LYS A 88 -5.05 8.07 12.75
C LYS A 88 -4.39 9.44 12.65
#